data_AF-A0A970A000-F1
#
_entry.id   AF-A0A970A000-F1
#
_cell.length_a   1.000
_cell.length_b   1.000
_cell.length_c   1.000
_cell.angle_alpha   90.00
_cell.angle_beta   90.00
_cell.angle_gamma   90.00
#
_symmetry.space_group_name_H-M   'P 1'
#
loop_
_entity.id
_entity.type
_entity.pdbx_description
1 polymer ?
#
loop_
_entity_poly.entity_id
_entity_poly.type
_entity_poly.pdbx_seq_one_letter_code
_entity_poly.pdbx_strand_id
1 'polypeptide(L)'
;DQLPKIVRHYQKVLEDVLANNKEKRILPGVPELLKTIHHSNSSENALLTSNLRIGAMTKLNSMGLGDFFKLGGFGDEPGEKWDAAYACIREAEEMYDTVFSRDQIFLIGDSVYDIECAAKLGIKSIAVGTGWTDAESLLAHKPDHFFPDLSDTKEVLKAIDL
;
A
#
# COMPACT_ATOMS: atom_id res chain seq x y z
N ASP A 1 19.00 -11.18 23.18
CA ASP A 1 18.13 -10.63 22.11
C ASP A 1 16.73 -10.37 22.70
N GLN A 2 16.27 -9.12 22.69
CA GLN A 2 14.97 -8.69 23.25
C GLN A 2 13.95 -8.32 22.18
N LEU A 3 14.36 -8.27 20.90
CA LEU A 3 13.54 -7.72 19.82
C LEU A 3 12.18 -8.42 19.68
N PRO A 4 12.07 -9.77 19.70
CA PRO A 4 10.77 -10.42 19.63
C PRO A 4 9.83 -10.08 20.80
N LYS A 5 10.38 -9.80 21.99
CA LYS A 5 9.58 -9.40 23.15
C LYS A 5 9.06 -7.97 23.00
N ILE A 6 9.90 -7.07 22.49
CA ILE A 6 9.53 -5.67 22.20
C ILE A 6 8.44 -5.63 21.12
N VAL A 7 8.60 -6.38 20.03
CA VAL A 7 7.63 -6.44 18.92
C VAL A 7 6.26 -6.94 19.40
N ARG A 8 6.22 -8.00 20.23
CA ARG A 8 4.96 -8.48 20.83
C ARG A 8 4.31 -7.45 21.75
N HIS A 9 5.11 -6.74 22.54
CA HIS A 9 4.57 -5.69 23.41
C HIS A 9 4.04 -4.50 22.60
N TYR A 10 4.77 -4.09 21.57
CA TYR A 10 4.34 -3.08 20.59
C TYR A 10 2.99 -3.44 19.96
N GLN A 11 2.83 -4.68 19.48
CA GLN A 11 1.56 -5.13 18.90
C GLN A 11 0.40 -5.00 19.90
N LYS A 12 0.59 -5.48 21.14
CA LYS A 12 -0.46 -5.40 22.16
C LYS A 12 -0.87 -3.95 22.46
N VAL A 13 0.11 -3.07 22.64
CA VAL A 13 -0.16 -1.63 22.87
C VAL A 13 -0.86 -1.01 21.66
N LEU A 14 -0.46 -1.38 20.44
CA LEU A 14 -1.11 -0.91 19.22
C LEU A 14 -2.57 -1.37 19.14
N GLU A 15 -2.87 -2.62 19.48
CA GLU A 15 -4.25 -3.13 19.55
C GLU A 15 -5.09 -2.31 20.53
N ASP A 16 -4.57 -2.05 21.74
CA ASP A 16 -5.24 -1.23 22.74
C ASP A 16 -5.46 0.22 22.25
N VAL A 17 -4.46 0.83 21.60
CA VAL A 17 -4.59 2.17 21.01
C VAL A 17 -5.66 2.20 19.92
N LEU A 18 -5.67 1.23 19.02
CA LEU A 18 -6.62 1.17 17.90
C LEU A 18 -8.05 0.89 18.36
N ALA A 19 -8.23 0.10 19.43
CA ALA A 19 -9.54 -0.16 20.01
C ALA A 19 -10.15 1.09 20.66
N ASN A 20 -9.32 1.99 21.18
CA ASN A 20 -9.76 3.21 21.85
C ASN A 20 -9.72 4.48 20.96
N ASN A 21 -9.17 4.37 19.75
CA ASN A 21 -9.07 5.50 18.81
C ASN A 21 -10.38 5.72 18.05
N LYS A 22 -11.14 6.73 18.48
CA LYS A 22 -12.42 7.15 17.84
C LYS A 22 -12.23 7.88 16.50
N GLU A 23 -11.03 8.33 16.17
CA GLU A 23 -10.72 9.04 14.93
C GLU A 23 -10.24 8.12 13.80
N LYS A 24 -9.99 6.83 14.13
CA LYS A 24 -9.63 5.80 13.16
C LYS A 24 -10.75 5.66 12.14
N ARG A 25 -10.42 5.86 10.87
CA ARG A 25 -11.35 5.79 9.74
C ARG A 25 -10.68 5.15 8.54
N ILE A 26 -11.49 4.56 7.67
CA ILE A 26 -11.05 4.17 6.33
C ILE A 26 -11.18 5.42 5.44
N LEU A 27 -10.20 5.65 4.58
CA LEU A 27 -10.26 6.76 3.63
C LEU A 27 -11.31 6.50 2.53
N PRO A 28 -11.90 7.55 1.95
CA PRO A 28 -12.92 7.40 0.91
C PRO A 28 -12.47 6.50 -0.24
N GLY A 29 -13.38 5.67 -0.76
CA GLY A 29 -13.14 4.80 -1.92
C GLY A 29 -12.29 3.54 -1.68
N VAL A 30 -11.46 3.50 -0.62
CA VAL A 30 -10.56 2.36 -0.34
C VAL A 30 -11.29 1.01 -0.28
N PRO A 31 -12.41 0.83 0.45
CA PRO A 31 -13.08 -0.47 0.51
C PRO A 31 -13.58 -0.95 -0.84
N GLU A 32 -14.11 -0.03 -1.67
CA GLU A 32 -14.64 -0.35 -2.98
C GLU A 32 -13.52 -0.73 -3.95
N LEU A 33 -12.43 0.03 -3.97
CA LEU A 33 -11.26 -0.27 -4.80
C LEU A 33 -10.67 -1.64 -4.46
N LEU A 34 -10.39 -1.89 -3.16
CA LEU A 34 -9.84 -3.15 -2.69
C LEU A 34 -10.76 -4.32 -3.04
N LYS A 35 -12.08 -4.15 -2.84
CA LYS A 35 -13.07 -5.17 -3.16
C LYS A 35 -13.12 -5.45 -4.66
N THR A 36 -13.11 -4.43 -5.51
CA THR A 36 -13.16 -4.60 -6.97
C THR A 36 -11.91 -5.34 -7.47
N ILE A 37 -10.73 -4.93 -7.01
CA ILE A 37 -9.47 -5.62 -7.36
C ILE A 37 -9.47 -7.06 -6.86
N HIS A 38 -9.93 -7.31 -5.63
CA HIS A 38 -9.97 -8.67 -5.07
C HIS A 38 -10.91 -9.64 -5.81
N HIS A 39 -11.97 -9.13 -6.45
CA HIS A 39 -12.86 -9.94 -7.28
C HIS A 39 -12.42 -10.02 -8.75
N SER A 40 -11.35 -9.31 -9.13
CA SER A 40 -10.76 -9.40 -10.47
C SER A 40 -9.99 -10.71 -10.62
N ASN A 41 -10.04 -11.31 -11.81
CA ASN A 41 -9.23 -12.47 -12.14
C ASN A 41 -7.85 -12.09 -12.74
N SER A 42 -7.60 -10.79 -12.94
CA SER A 42 -6.42 -10.27 -13.65
C SER A 42 -5.58 -9.31 -12.81
N SER A 43 -5.91 -9.14 -11.53
CA SER A 43 -5.24 -8.17 -10.65
C SER A 43 -5.21 -8.69 -9.22
N GLU A 44 -4.20 -8.28 -8.46
CA GLU A 44 -4.05 -8.64 -7.05
C GLU A 44 -3.65 -7.40 -6.24
N ASN A 45 -4.15 -7.30 -5.02
CA ASN A 45 -3.72 -6.27 -4.07
C ASN A 45 -2.42 -6.69 -3.38
N ALA A 46 -1.46 -5.77 -3.31
CA ALA A 46 -0.25 -5.92 -2.51
C ALA A 46 -0.05 -4.71 -1.60
N LEU A 47 0.45 -4.95 -0.39
CA LEU A 47 0.70 -3.88 0.58
C LEU A 47 2.18 -3.48 0.58
N LEU A 48 2.49 -2.21 0.38
CA LEU A 48 3.85 -1.69 0.53
C LEU A 48 3.90 -0.63 1.64
N THR A 49 4.69 -0.87 2.69
CA THR A 49 4.77 0.06 3.84
C THR A 49 6.10 -0.04 4.58
N SER A 50 6.52 1.06 5.20
CA SER A 50 7.67 1.08 6.13
C SER A 50 7.31 0.62 7.54
N ASN A 51 6.03 0.33 7.83
CA ASN A 51 5.65 -0.28 9.09
C ASN A 51 6.14 -1.74 9.14
N LEU A 52 6.49 -2.22 10.34
CA LEU A 52 6.61 -3.66 10.60
C LEU A 52 5.34 -4.37 10.16
N ARG A 53 5.47 -5.56 9.56
CA ARG A 53 4.35 -6.38 9.07
C ARG A 53 3.30 -6.58 10.14
N ILE A 54 3.72 -6.90 11.36
CA ILE A 54 2.78 -7.07 12.46
C ILE A 54 1.97 -5.80 12.75
N GLY A 55 2.61 -4.63 12.72
CA GLY A 55 1.93 -3.36 12.97
C GLY A 55 1.01 -2.95 11.83
N ALA A 56 1.44 -3.15 10.58
CA ALA A 56 0.64 -2.89 9.40
C ALA A 56 -0.64 -3.76 9.38
N MET A 57 -0.48 -5.07 9.59
CA MET A 57 -1.60 -6.00 9.60
C MET A 57 -2.52 -5.77 10.81
N THR A 58 -2.00 -5.46 12.00
CA THR A 58 -2.84 -5.08 13.15
C THR A 58 -3.71 -3.87 12.84
N LYS A 59 -3.17 -2.82 12.17
CA LYS A 59 -3.96 -1.64 11.75
C LYS A 59 -5.07 -2.04 10.78
N LEU A 60 -4.74 -2.77 9.72
CA LEU A 60 -5.70 -3.19 8.69
C LEU A 60 -6.78 -4.13 9.24
N ASN A 61 -6.40 -5.13 10.04
CA ASN A 61 -7.32 -6.07 10.67
C ASN A 61 -8.31 -5.37 11.60
N SER A 62 -7.86 -4.32 12.31
CA SER A 62 -8.74 -3.53 13.17
C SER A 62 -9.85 -2.77 12.41
N MET A 63 -9.80 -2.75 11.08
CA MET A 63 -10.79 -2.15 10.18
C MET A 63 -11.35 -3.15 9.15
N GLY A 64 -11.04 -4.44 9.28
CA GLY A 64 -11.52 -5.48 8.36
C GLY A 64 -10.92 -5.42 6.96
N LEU A 65 -9.72 -4.84 6.80
CA LEU A 65 -9.05 -4.69 5.49
C LEU A 65 -7.88 -5.65 5.27
N GLY A 66 -7.46 -6.42 6.28
CA GLY A 66 -6.26 -7.25 6.17
C GLY A 66 -6.39 -8.37 5.15
N ASP A 67 -7.57 -8.96 5.00
CA ASP A 67 -7.81 -10.10 4.10
C ASP A 67 -7.67 -9.73 2.61
N PHE A 68 -7.62 -8.43 2.28
CA PHE A 68 -7.34 -7.98 0.92
C PHE A 68 -5.87 -8.15 0.53
N PHE A 69 -4.94 -8.29 1.47
CA PHE A 69 -3.50 -8.26 1.19
C PHE A 69 -2.83 -9.60 1.53
N LYS A 70 -2.61 -10.43 0.50
CA LYS A 70 -1.83 -11.68 0.62
C LYS A 70 -0.33 -11.43 0.45
N LEU A 71 0.01 -10.44 -0.36
CA LEU A 71 1.36 -10.03 -0.71
C LEU A 71 1.71 -8.70 -0.04
N GLY A 72 3.01 -8.48 0.21
CA GLY A 72 3.46 -7.16 0.60
C GLY A 72 4.95 -7.02 0.92
N GLY A 73 5.43 -5.79 0.82
CA GLY A 73 6.74 -5.34 1.28
C GLY A 73 6.61 -4.52 2.57
N PHE A 74 7.42 -4.84 3.57
CA PHE A 74 7.30 -4.33 4.93
C PHE A 74 8.65 -3.87 5.50
N GLY A 75 8.60 -3.04 6.55
CA GLY A 75 9.80 -2.53 7.23
C GLY A 75 10.45 -3.47 8.24
N ASP A 76 10.20 -4.79 8.14
CA ASP A 76 10.80 -5.79 9.03
C ASP A 76 12.28 -6.03 8.73
N GLU A 77 12.67 -5.88 7.46
CA GLU A 77 14.04 -6.03 7.01
C GLU A 77 14.71 -4.66 6.82
N PRO A 78 16.02 -4.53 7.10
CA PRO A 78 16.78 -3.33 6.77
C PRO A 78 16.78 -3.07 5.27
N GLY A 79 16.70 -1.80 4.89
CA GLY A 79 16.73 -1.38 3.50
C GLY A 79 15.80 -0.21 3.26
N GLU A 80 15.60 0.06 1.98
CA GLU A 80 14.77 1.15 1.50
C GLU A 80 13.44 0.61 0.98
N LYS A 81 12.46 1.48 0.80
CA LYS A 81 11.12 1.08 0.34
C LYS A 81 11.13 0.38 -1.02
N TRP A 82 12.05 0.76 -1.91
CA TRP A 82 12.21 0.07 -3.20
C TRP A 82 12.73 -1.35 -3.04
N ASP A 83 13.54 -1.66 -2.02
CA ASP A 83 14.03 -3.02 -1.77
C ASP A 83 12.86 -3.93 -1.38
N ALA A 84 11.99 -3.44 -0.48
CA ALA A 84 10.76 -4.13 -0.10
C ALA A 84 9.79 -4.28 -1.28
N ALA A 85 9.69 -3.27 -2.15
CA ALA A 85 8.85 -3.33 -3.34
C ALA A 85 9.37 -4.35 -4.37
N TYR A 86 10.68 -4.40 -4.62
CA TYR A 86 11.29 -5.42 -5.48
C TYR A 86 11.04 -6.84 -4.96
N ALA A 87 11.21 -7.04 -3.65
CA ALA A 87 10.93 -8.34 -3.02
C ALA A 87 9.46 -8.73 -3.18
N CYS A 88 8.53 -7.78 -2.94
CA CYS A 88 7.09 -8.02 -3.10
C CYS A 88 6.71 -8.38 -4.55
N ILE A 89 7.27 -7.69 -5.55
CA ILE A 89 6.99 -8.00 -6.96
C ILE A 89 7.52 -9.40 -7.29
N ARG A 90 8.74 -9.73 -6.87
CA ARG A 90 9.30 -11.06 -7.09
C ARG A 90 8.46 -12.17 -6.45
N GLU A 91 8.01 -11.96 -5.20
CA GLU A 91 7.12 -12.91 -4.51
C GLU A 91 5.80 -13.09 -5.27
N ALA A 92 5.24 -12.00 -5.82
CA ALA A 92 4.06 -12.07 -6.67
C ALA A 92 4.32 -12.86 -7.96
N GLU A 93 5.42 -12.59 -8.66
CA GLU A 93 5.79 -13.27 -9.90
C GLU A 93 5.98 -14.78 -9.67
N GLU A 94 6.62 -15.16 -8.56
CA GLU A 94 6.80 -16.56 -8.14
C GLU A 94 5.46 -17.21 -7.75
N MET A 95 4.57 -16.50 -7.04
CA MET A 95 3.26 -17.01 -6.61
C MET A 95 2.32 -17.29 -7.79
N TYR A 96 2.35 -16.45 -8.82
CA TYR A 96 1.47 -16.55 -9.99
C TYR A 96 2.12 -17.18 -11.22
N ASP A 97 3.38 -17.63 -11.11
CA ASP A 97 4.17 -18.17 -12.23
C ASP A 97 4.10 -17.26 -13.47
N THR A 98 4.20 -15.96 -13.25
CA THR A 98 3.95 -14.92 -14.26
C THR A 98 4.91 -13.75 -14.04
N VAL A 99 5.48 -13.21 -15.12
CA VAL A 99 6.24 -11.95 -15.07
C VAL A 99 5.30 -10.79 -15.38
N PHE A 100 5.14 -9.86 -14.44
CA PHE A 100 4.29 -8.69 -14.64
C PHE A 100 5.04 -7.63 -15.44
N SER A 101 4.40 -7.12 -16.51
CA SER A 101 4.95 -5.97 -17.21
C SER A 101 4.93 -4.75 -16.30
N ARG A 102 5.97 -3.91 -16.36
CA ARG A 102 6.14 -2.80 -15.39
C ARG A 102 5.03 -1.75 -15.50
N ASP A 103 4.46 -1.58 -16.69
CA ASP A 103 3.29 -0.74 -16.95
C ASP A 103 1.97 -1.31 -16.39
N GLN A 104 1.96 -2.56 -15.93
CA GLN A 104 0.82 -3.21 -15.28
C GLN A 104 0.96 -3.30 -13.75
N ILE A 105 2.00 -2.68 -13.19
CA ILE A 105 2.22 -2.60 -11.74
C ILE A 105 1.99 -1.15 -11.33
N PHE A 106 1.07 -0.94 -10.40
CA PHE A 106 0.69 0.39 -9.93
C PHE A 106 1.00 0.53 -8.44
N LEU A 107 1.84 1.49 -8.08
CA LEU A 107 2.08 1.89 -6.70
C LEU A 107 1.20 3.10 -6.35
N ILE A 108 0.25 2.87 -5.45
CA ILE A 108 -0.68 3.88 -4.95
C ILE A 108 -0.18 4.39 -3.59
N GLY A 109 0.03 5.70 -3.45
CA GLY A 109 0.53 6.29 -2.21
C GLY A 109 0.37 7.81 -2.13
N ASP A 110 0.64 8.36 -0.95
CA ASP A 110 0.34 9.76 -0.58
C ASP A 110 1.60 10.60 -0.31
N SER A 111 2.77 10.06 -0.62
CA SER A 111 4.06 10.73 -0.40
C SER A 111 4.90 10.82 -1.67
N VAL A 112 5.81 11.80 -1.69
CA VAL A 112 6.87 11.89 -2.71
C VAL A 112 7.66 10.58 -2.81
N TYR A 113 7.90 9.93 -1.67
CA TYR A 113 8.67 8.70 -1.60
C TYR A 113 7.97 7.52 -2.29
N ASP A 114 6.63 7.53 -2.41
CA ASP A 114 5.89 6.58 -3.25
C ASP A 114 6.18 6.78 -4.74
N ILE A 115 6.17 8.04 -5.19
CA ILE A 115 6.42 8.41 -6.59
C ILE A 115 7.87 8.05 -6.97
N GLU A 116 8.83 8.38 -6.11
CA GLU A 116 10.24 8.03 -6.31
C GLU A 116 10.46 6.51 -6.32
N CYS A 117 9.79 5.78 -5.43
CA CYS A 117 9.84 4.32 -5.39
C CYS A 117 9.32 3.73 -6.71
N ALA A 118 8.16 4.19 -7.19
CA ALA A 118 7.60 3.75 -8.47
C ALA A 118 8.56 4.03 -9.63
N ALA A 119 9.09 5.26 -9.71
CA ALA A 119 10.03 5.66 -10.76
C ALA A 119 11.30 4.80 -10.76
N LYS A 120 11.85 4.50 -9.57
CA LYS A 120 13.04 3.65 -9.42
C LYS A 120 12.81 2.21 -9.89
N LEU A 121 11.61 1.69 -9.67
CA LEU A 121 11.20 0.36 -10.12
C LEU A 121 10.76 0.34 -11.59
N GLY A 122 10.58 1.51 -12.21
CA GLY A 122 10.03 1.65 -13.56
C GLY A 122 8.55 1.28 -13.65
N ILE A 123 7.82 1.30 -12.52
CA ILE A 123 6.39 0.98 -12.43
C ILE A 123 5.54 2.24 -12.38
N LYS A 124 4.22 2.10 -12.51
CA LYS A 124 3.29 3.23 -12.53
C LYS A 124 3.02 3.79 -11.14
N SER A 125 2.98 5.11 -11.03
CA SER A 125 2.70 5.83 -9.79
C SER A 125 1.29 6.44 -9.81
N ILE A 126 0.54 6.22 -8.74
CA ILE A 126 -0.74 6.89 -8.48
C ILE A 126 -0.60 7.65 -7.16
N ALA A 127 -0.42 8.97 -7.25
CA ALA A 127 -0.33 9.84 -6.09
C ALA A 127 -1.73 10.22 -5.59
N VAL A 128 -1.94 10.16 -4.27
CA VAL A 128 -3.23 10.46 -3.63
C VAL A 128 -3.08 11.60 -2.63
N GLY A 129 -3.85 12.67 -2.80
CA GLY A 129 -3.82 13.89 -2.00
C GLY A 129 -4.43 13.80 -0.59
N THR A 130 -4.48 12.61 0.00
CA THR A 130 -5.07 12.36 1.33
C THR A 130 -4.04 12.33 2.47
N GLY A 131 -2.75 12.45 2.13
CA GLY A 131 -1.63 12.42 3.04
C GLY A 131 -1.23 13.76 3.64
N TRP A 132 -0.02 13.78 4.20
CA TRP A 132 0.61 14.99 4.76
C TRP A 132 1.33 15.83 3.70
N THR A 133 1.65 15.23 2.55
CA THR A 133 2.27 15.91 1.42
C THR A 133 1.21 16.70 0.66
N ASP A 134 1.44 17.98 0.42
CA ASP A 134 0.51 18.79 -0.38
C ASP A 134 0.51 18.38 -1.86
N ALA A 135 -0.57 18.71 -2.55
CA ALA A 135 -0.76 18.33 -3.95
C ALA A 135 0.29 18.94 -4.89
N GLU A 136 0.77 20.16 -4.62
CA GLU A 136 1.79 20.82 -5.45
C GLU A 136 3.11 20.05 -5.38
N SER A 137 3.52 19.68 -4.16
CA SER A 137 4.68 18.83 -3.90
C SER A 137 4.57 17.47 -4.59
N LEU A 138 3.40 16.82 -4.54
CA LEU A 138 3.18 15.55 -5.26
C LEU A 138 3.30 15.73 -6.77
N LEU A 139 2.61 16.72 -7.35
CA LEU A 139 2.61 16.98 -8.79
C LEU A 139 3.98 17.40 -9.32
N ALA A 140 4.79 18.10 -8.53
CA ALA A 140 6.17 18.46 -8.89
C ALA A 140 7.05 17.23 -9.17
N HIS A 141 6.73 16.08 -8.56
CA HIS A 141 7.43 14.81 -8.78
C HIS A 141 6.88 14.01 -9.97
N LYS A 142 5.90 14.56 -10.71
CA LYS A 142 5.36 14.02 -11.96
C LYS A 142 4.87 12.57 -11.84
N PRO A 143 3.90 12.27 -10.95
CA PRO A 143 3.29 10.95 -10.91
C PRO A 143 2.57 10.66 -12.23
N ASP A 144 2.40 9.38 -12.59
CA ASP A 144 1.65 8.98 -13.78
C ASP A 144 0.17 9.39 -13.66
N HIS A 145 -0.39 9.25 -12.45
CA HIS A 145 -1.74 9.73 -12.12
C HIS A 145 -1.74 10.44 -10.76
N PHE A 146 -2.63 11.43 -10.62
CA PHE A 146 -2.90 12.10 -9.35
C PHE A 146 -4.40 12.16 -9.09
N PHE A 147 -4.81 11.81 -7.87
CA PHE A 147 -6.17 11.92 -7.39
C PHE A 147 -6.21 12.66 -6.05
N PRO A 148 -7.16 13.60 -5.81
CA PRO A 148 -7.27 14.28 -4.52
C PRO A 148 -7.66 13.31 -3.39
N ASP A 149 -8.51 12.33 -3.69
CA ASP A 149 -8.82 11.16 -2.88
C ASP A 149 -9.30 10.02 -3.81
N LEU A 150 -9.67 8.85 -3.26
CA LEU A 150 -10.09 7.69 -4.05
C LEU A 150 -11.62 7.58 -4.20
N SER A 151 -12.39 8.62 -3.88
CA SER A 151 -13.87 8.57 -3.92
C SER A 151 -14.43 8.30 -5.30
N ASP A 152 -13.77 8.79 -6.36
CA ASP A 152 -14.13 8.46 -7.75
C ASP A 152 -13.47 7.14 -8.17
N THR A 153 -13.96 6.06 -7.59
CA THR A 153 -13.43 4.70 -7.78
C THR A 153 -13.40 4.27 -9.24
N LYS A 154 -14.34 4.77 -10.05
CA LYS A 154 -14.41 4.46 -11.48
C LYS A 154 -13.23 5.05 -12.25
N GLU A 155 -12.87 6.31 -11.99
CA GLU A 155 -11.71 6.91 -12.65
C GLU A 155 -10.39 6.30 -12.15
N VAL A 156 -10.32 5.89 -10.87
CA VAL A 156 -9.15 5.16 -10.36
C VAL A 156 -9.01 3.79 -11.01
N LEU A 157 -10.10 3.01 -11.12
CA LEU A 157 -10.10 1.70 -11.77
C LEU A 157 -9.70 1.80 -13.25
N LYS A 158 -10.25 2.78 -13.96
CA LYS A 158 -9.88 3.08 -15.34
C LYS A 158 -8.40 3.45 -15.51
N ALA A 159 -7.79 4.12 -14.53
CA ALA A 159 -6.36 4.41 -14.55
C ALA A 159 -5.47 3.17 -14.37
N ILE A 160 -6.03 2.07 -13.85
CA ILE A 160 -5.35 0.77 -13.70
C ILE A 160 -5.90 -0.30 -14.66
N ASP A 161 -6.56 0.13 -15.73
CA ASP A 161 -7.14 -0.72 -16.78
C ASP A 161 -8.16 -1.77 -16.27
N LEU A 162 -8.95 -1.41 -15.24
CA LEU A 162 -10.06 -2.20 -14.67
C LEU A 162 -11.44 -1.54 -14.83
#